data_AF-A0A6M6BL94-F1
#
_entry.id   AF-A0A6M6BL94-F1
#
_cell.length_a   1.000
_cell.length_b   1.000
_cell.length_c   1.000
_cell.angle_alpha   90.00
_cell.angle_beta   90.00
_cell.angle_gamma   90.00
#
_symmetry.space_group_name_H-M   'P 1'
#
loop_
_entity.id
_entity.type
_entity.pdbx_description
1 polymer ?
#
loop_
_entity_poly.entity_id
_entity_poly.type
_entity_poly.pdbx_seq_one_letter_code
_entity_poly.pdbx_strand_id
1 'polypeptide(L)'
;MKNSVSTIATNSVQASPSGKALRELYRTARHIYHSDPYAAARLARIADQAEYFLHAWPEEQWPTTQPGPYPFPSRQVLLAWAATAKRDATAFSLLPESSWSYAHWRQVTTTLLATLVPFA
;
A
#
# COMPACT_ATOMS: atom_id res chain seq x y z
N MET A 1 2.03 -4.93 -53.50
CA MET A 1 2.66 -4.53 -52.22
C MET A 1 1.68 -3.60 -51.51
N LYS A 2 0.97 -4.09 -50.49
CA LYS A 2 0.01 -3.30 -49.71
C LYS A 2 0.53 -3.24 -48.28
N ASN A 3 0.67 -2.01 -47.79
CA ASN A 3 1.39 -1.66 -46.58
C ASN A 3 0.71 -2.24 -45.34
N SER A 4 1.46 -3.02 -44.56
CA SER A 4 1.10 -3.42 -43.20
C SER A 4 1.19 -2.18 -42.31
N VAL A 5 0.03 -1.59 -42.00
CA VAL A 5 -0.07 -0.59 -40.93
C VAL A 5 0.00 -1.35 -39.62
N SER A 6 1.20 -1.41 -39.05
CA SER A 6 1.40 -1.82 -37.66
C SER A 6 0.67 -0.82 -36.76
N THR A 7 -0.52 -1.20 -36.30
CA THR A 7 -1.20 -0.51 -35.21
C THR A 7 -0.34 -0.69 -33.97
N ILE A 8 0.50 0.29 -33.69
CA ILE A 8 1.19 0.42 -32.40
C ILE A 8 0.06 0.60 -31.40
N ALA A 9 -0.31 -0.49 -30.71
CA ALA A 9 -1.13 -0.42 -29.52
C ALA A 9 -0.36 0.44 -28.52
N THR A 10 -0.70 1.72 -28.47
CA THR A 10 -0.50 2.56 -27.31
C THR A 10 -1.35 1.93 -26.20
N ASN A 11 -0.81 0.87 -25.59
CA ASN A 11 -1.20 0.41 -24.27
C ASN A 11 -0.93 1.59 -23.34
N SER A 12 -1.88 2.52 -23.29
CA SER A 12 -2.05 3.35 -22.11
C SER A 12 -2.18 2.34 -20.97
N VAL A 13 -1.10 2.17 -20.22
CA VAL A 13 -1.05 1.38 -19.00
C VAL A 13 -2.02 2.04 -18.04
N GLN A 14 -3.31 1.78 -18.22
CA GLN A 14 -4.34 2.24 -17.32
C GLN A 14 -4.04 1.54 -16.01
N ALA A 15 -3.58 2.31 -15.03
CA ALA A 15 -3.38 1.82 -13.68
C ALA A 15 -4.67 1.12 -13.25
N SER A 16 -4.55 -0.14 -12.82
CA SER A 16 -5.71 -0.89 -12.33
C SER A 16 -6.40 -0.08 -11.21
N PRO A 17 -7.73 -0.20 -11.04
CA PRO A 17 -8.44 0.47 -9.97
C PRO A 17 -7.80 0.21 -8.59
N SER A 18 -7.34 -1.02 -8.34
CA SER A 18 -6.61 -1.41 -7.13
C SER A 18 -5.28 -0.68 -6.99
N GLY A 19 -4.48 -0.56 -8.06
CA GLY A 19 -3.21 0.16 -8.03
C GLY A 19 -3.40 1.65 -7.73
N LYS A 20 -4.43 2.27 -8.33
CA LYS A 20 -4.80 3.66 -8.01
C LYS A 20 -5.23 3.80 -6.56
N ALA A 21 -6.04 2.88 -6.04
CA ALA A 21 -6.48 2.91 -4.65
C ALA A 21 -5.29 2.80 -3.67
N LEU A 22 -4.39 1.84 -3.89
CA LEU A 22 -3.19 1.67 -3.05
C LEU A 22 -2.26 2.89 -3.10
N ARG A 23 -2.13 3.56 -4.26
CA ARG A 23 -1.41 4.83 -4.39
C ARG A 23 -2.04 5.94 -3.55
N GLU A 24 -3.36 6.05 -3.54
CA GLU A 24 -4.05 7.04 -2.70
C GLU A 24 -3.92 6.72 -1.21
N LEU A 25 -3.92 5.44 -0.83
CA LEU A 25 -3.61 5.01 0.53
C LEU A 25 -2.16 5.39 0.92
N TYR A 26 -1.18 5.23 0.02
CA TYR A 26 0.20 5.68 0.25
C TYR A 26 0.27 7.17 0.55
N ARG A 27 -0.39 7.98 -0.29
CA ARG A 27 -0.47 9.44 -0.12
C ARG A 27 -1.12 9.79 1.22
N THR A 28 -2.21 9.12 1.57
CA THR A 28 -2.91 9.36 2.83
C THR A 28 -2.04 9.00 4.04
N ALA A 29 -1.41 7.82 4.04
CA ALA A 29 -0.58 7.33 5.14
C ALA A 29 0.62 8.24 5.42
N ARG A 30 1.24 8.79 4.38
CA ARG A 30 2.38 9.71 4.49
C ARG A 30 2.08 11.00 5.26
N HIS A 31 0.82 11.40 5.35
CA HIS A 31 0.41 12.64 6.02
C HIS A 31 -0.17 12.40 7.42
N ILE A 32 -0.09 11.17 7.94
CA ILE A 32 -0.47 10.87 9.33
C ILE A 32 0.74 11.12 10.23
N TYR A 33 0.63 12.11 11.11
CA TYR A 33 1.68 12.46 12.07
C TYR A 33 1.49 11.74 13.40
N HIS A 34 2.59 11.45 14.10
CA HIS A 34 2.55 10.79 15.41
C HIS A 34 1.75 11.58 16.47
N SER A 35 1.66 12.91 16.31
CA SER A 35 0.93 13.81 17.22
C SER A 35 -0.58 13.82 16.99
N ASP A 36 -1.08 13.16 15.93
CA ASP A 36 -2.52 13.03 15.69
C ASP A 36 -3.11 12.01 16.69
N PRO A 37 -4.11 12.41 17.52
CA PRO A 37 -4.69 11.55 18.54
C PRO A 37 -5.35 10.28 17.96
N TYR A 38 -5.73 10.32 16.68
CA TYR A 38 -6.35 9.19 15.98
C TYR A 38 -5.40 8.48 15.02
N ALA A 39 -4.11 8.80 15.05
CA ALA A 39 -3.16 8.25 14.10
C ALA A 39 -3.22 6.71 14.08
N ALA A 40 -3.38 6.05 15.24
CA ALA A 40 -3.34 4.59 15.35
C ALA A 40 -4.52 3.95 14.65
N ALA A 41 -5.73 4.44 14.95
CA ALA A 41 -6.94 4.03 14.28
C ALA A 41 -6.89 4.29 12.77
N ARG A 42 -6.35 5.45 12.35
CA ARG A 42 -6.22 5.80 10.92
C ARG A 42 -5.24 4.89 10.20
N LEU A 43 -4.08 4.59 10.79
CA LEU A 43 -3.09 3.68 10.21
C LEU A 43 -3.62 2.24 10.16
N ALA A 44 -4.31 1.78 11.19
CA ALA A 44 -4.98 0.46 11.20
C ALA A 44 -6.02 0.36 10.07
N ARG A 45 -6.84 1.39 9.88
CA ARG A 45 -7.84 1.45 8.80
C ARG A 45 -7.19 1.44 7.41
N ILE A 46 -6.10 2.19 7.22
CA ILE A 46 -5.39 2.18 5.93
C ILE A 46 -4.79 0.81 5.66
N ALA A 47 -4.20 0.16 6.68
CA ALA A 47 -3.65 -1.18 6.55
C ALA A 47 -4.73 -2.21 6.19
N ASP A 48 -5.91 -2.12 6.80
CA ASP A 48 -7.08 -2.94 6.48
C ASP A 48 -7.57 -2.74 5.03
N GLN A 49 -7.67 -1.49 4.58
CA GLN A 49 -8.02 -1.19 3.19
C GLN A 49 -6.97 -1.69 2.20
N ALA A 50 -5.69 -1.57 2.54
CA ALA A 50 -4.59 -2.08 1.73
C ALA A 50 -4.67 -3.60 1.61
N GLU A 51 -4.86 -4.30 2.73
CA GLU A 51 -5.08 -5.75 2.78
C GLU A 51 -6.25 -6.17 1.89
N TYR A 52 -7.39 -5.47 1.97
CA TYR A 52 -8.54 -5.70 1.10
C TYR A 52 -8.20 -5.57 -0.39
N PHE A 53 -7.56 -4.47 -0.82
CA PHE A 53 -7.23 -4.27 -2.23
C PHE A 53 -6.19 -5.28 -2.73
N LEU A 54 -5.22 -5.66 -1.90
CA LEU A 54 -4.23 -6.70 -2.22
C LEU A 54 -4.88 -8.08 -2.34
N HIS A 55 -5.88 -8.38 -1.51
CA HIS A 55 -6.66 -9.63 -1.62
C HIS A 55 -7.59 -9.64 -2.83
N ALA A 56 -8.24 -8.52 -3.15
CA ALA A 56 -9.17 -8.43 -4.26
C ALA A 56 -8.49 -8.32 -5.64
N TRP A 57 -7.18 -8.06 -5.69
CA TRP A 57 -6.46 -7.90 -6.95
C TRP A 57 -6.28 -9.26 -7.67
N PRO A 58 -6.76 -9.40 -8.92
CA PRO A 58 -6.54 -10.62 -9.73
C PRO A 58 -5.06 -10.90 -9.98
N GLU A 59 -4.65 -12.17 -9.94
CA GLU A 59 -3.24 -12.56 -10.14
C GLU A 59 -2.74 -12.25 -11.54
N GLU A 60 -3.61 -12.34 -12.55
CA GLU A 60 -3.29 -12.06 -13.95
C GLU A 60 -2.97 -10.58 -14.20
N GLN A 61 -3.43 -9.70 -13.30
CA GLN A 61 -3.22 -8.25 -13.36
C GLN A 61 -2.17 -7.78 -12.36
N TRP A 62 -1.46 -8.70 -11.70
CA TRP A 62 -0.46 -8.35 -10.71
C TRP A 62 0.74 -7.66 -11.38
N PRO A 63 1.27 -6.57 -10.80
CA PRO A 63 2.43 -5.89 -11.39
C PRO A 63 3.65 -6.81 -11.44
N THR A 64 4.21 -7.00 -12.62
CA THR A 64 5.44 -7.79 -12.83
C THR A 64 6.69 -6.92 -12.91
N THR A 65 6.54 -5.61 -13.10
CA THR A 65 7.65 -4.66 -13.23
C THR A 65 7.38 -3.40 -12.40
N GLN A 66 8.40 -2.95 -11.66
CA GLN A 66 8.44 -1.65 -10.99
C GLN A 66 9.42 -0.75 -11.75
N PRO A 67 9.21 0.58 -11.82
CA PRO A 67 10.26 1.52 -12.21
C PRO A 67 11.35 1.54 -11.13
N GLY A 68 12.26 0.58 -11.16
CA GLY A 68 13.38 0.44 -10.22
C GLY A 68 14.20 -0.82 -10.46
N PRO A 69 15.40 -0.91 -9.85
CA PRO A 69 16.28 -2.06 -10.02
C PRO A 69 15.83 -3.30 -9.22
N TYR A 70 14.85 -3.15 -8.34
CA TYR A 70 14.38 -4.21 -7.46
C TYR A 70 13.13 -4.89 -8.03
N PRO A 71 13.02 -6.22 -7.86
CA PRO A 71 11.82 -6.94 -8.26
C PRO A 71 10.61 -6.45 -7.46
N PHE A 72 9.44 -6.44 -8.10
CA PHE A 72 8.19 -6.13 -7.41
C PHE A 72 7.94 -7.17 -6.31
N PRO A 73 7.65 -6.77 -5.05
CA PRO A 73 7.43 -7.72 -3.97
C PRO A 73 6.27 -8.66 -4.26
N SER A 74 6.36 -9.92 -3.81
CA SER A 74 5.25 -10.84 -3.98
C SER A 74 4.01 -10.36 -3.21
N ARG A 75 2.82 -10.72 -3.70
CA ARG A 75 1.53 -10.41 -3.05
C ARG A 75 1.51 -10.84 -1.57
N GLN A 76 2.06 -12.02 -1.28
CA GLN A 76 2.13 -12.56 0.09
C GLN A 76 2.99 -11.69 1.02
N VAL A 77 4.10 -11.16 0.52
CA VAL A 77 4.97 -10.26 1.30
C VAL A 77 4.24 -8.97 1.62
N LEU A 78 3.56 -8.38 0.64
CA LEU A 78 2.78 -7.15 0.86
C LEU A 78 1.62 -7.39 1.84
N LEU A 79 0.92 -8.51 1.73
CA LEU A 79 -0.13 -8.90 2.68
C LEU A 79 0.41 -9.09 4.10
N ALA A 80 1.57 -9.75 4.25
CA ALA A 80 2.18 -9.96 5.55
C ALA A 80 2.57 -8.64 6.22
N TRP A 81 3.10 -7.68 5.45
CA TRP A 81 3.43 -6.35 5.95
C TRP A 81 2.17 -5.53 6.30
N ALA A 82 1.12 -5.57 5.46
CA ALA A 82 -0.17 -4.95 5.75
C ALA A 82 -0.76 -5.48 7.07
N ALA A 83 -0.83 -6.81 7.22
CA ALA A 83 -1.35 -7.47 8.41
C ALA A 83 -0.53 -7.15 9.66
N THR A 84 0.79 -7.03 9.53
CA THR A 84 1.68 -6.65 10.64
C THR A 84 1.42 -5.20 11.07
N ALA A 85 1.39 -4.27 10.11
CA ALA A 85 1.09 -2.86 10.40
C ALA A 85 -0.31 -2.69 11.04
N LYS A 86 -1.32 -3.41 10.55
CA LYS A 86 -2.67 -3.43 11.12
C LYS A 86 -2.67 -3.92 12.56
N ARG A 87 -2.06 -5.08 12.82
CA ARG A 87 -1.99 -5.68 14.17
C ARG A 87 -1.37 -4.72 15.17
N ASP A 88 -0.22 -4.15 14.82
CA ASP A 88 0.54 -3.26 15.69
C ASP A 88 -0.22 -1.94 15.94
N ALA A 89 -0.86 -1.38 14.91
CA ALA A 89 -1.68 -0.18 15.04
C ALA A 89 -2.95 -0.42 15.88
N THR A 90 -3.63 -1.54 15.68
CA THR A 90 -4.82 -1.92 16.45
C THR A 90 -4.47 -2.19 17.91
N ALA A 91 -3.39 -2.93 18.19
CA ALA A 91 -2.95 -3.20 19.55
C ALA A 91 -2.72 -1.90 20.34
N PHE A 92 -2.15 -0.87 19.69
CA PHE A 92 -1.98 0.43 20.31
C PHE A 92 -3.31 1.17 20.53
N SER A 93 -4.23 1.14 19.55
CA SER A 93 -5.51 1.85 19.65
C SER A 93 -6.44 1.36 20.77
N LEU A 94 -6.19 0.17 21.30
CA LEU A 94 -6.98 -0.45 22.37
C LEU A 94 -6.50 -0.07 23.78
N LEU A 95 -5.38 0.65 23.90
CA LEU A 95 -4.79 1.07 25.18
C LEU A 95 -5.22 2.52 25.50
N PRO A 96 -6.12 2.75 26.48
CA PRO A 96 -6.74 4.05 26.71
C PRO A 96 -5.79 5.15 27.24
N GLU A 97 -4.68 4.75 27.86
CA GLU A 97 -3.79 5.63 28.65
C GLU A 97 -2.40 5.79 28.03
N SER A 98 -2.08 5.06 26.96
CA SER A 98 -0.74 5.12 26.35
C SER A 98 -0.64 6.24 25.31
N SER A 99 0.28 7.17 25.54
CA SER A 99 0.68 8.13 24.51
C SER A 99 1.44 7.41 23.40
N TRP A 100 1.08 7.65 22.14
CA TRP A 100 1.73 6.94 21.03
C TRP A 100 3.17 7.39 20.87
N SER A 101 4.10 6.52 21.28
CA SER A 101 5.52 6.81 21.13
C SER A 101 5.87 7.00 19.66
N TYR A 102 6.74 7.97 19.39
CA TYR A 102 7.28 8.20 18.05
C TYR A 102 7.89 6.93 17.44
N ALA A 103 8.57 6.12 18.26
CA ALA A 103 9.19 4.87 17.82
C ALA A 103 8.14 3.86 17.29
N HIS A 104 7.05 3.63 18.03
CA HIS A 104 5.98 2.74 17.58
C HIS A 104 5.27 3.29 16.35
N TRP A 105 4.94 4.59 16.34
CA TRP A 105 4.34 5.23 15.16
C TRP A 105 5.24 5.06 13.93
N ARG A 106 6.55 5.28 14.08
CA ARG A 106 7.52 5.19 12.99
C ARG A 106 7.62 3.76 12.47
N GLN A 107 7.67 2.76 13.34
CA GLN A 107 7.68 1.36 12.97
C GLN A 107 6.44 0.98 12.14
N VAL A 108 5.25 1.26 12.68
CA VAL A 108 3.97 0.97 12.00
C VAL A 108 3.89 1.68 10.64
N THR A 109 4.21 2.97 10.62
CA THR A 109 4.15 3.79 9.41
C THR A 109 5.15 3.29 8.37
N THR A 110 6.39 2.96 8.75
CA THR A 110 7.38 2.43 7.82
C THR A 110 6.94 1.09 7.23
N THR A 111 6.42 0.17 8.04
CA THR A 111 5.91 -1.12 7.53
C THR A 111 4.75 -0.93 6.57
N LEU A 112 3.81 -0.04 6.89
CA LEU A 112 2.69 0.27 6.01
C LEU A 112 3.14 0.96 4.71
N LEU A 113 4.06 1.92 4.78
CA LEU A 113 4.60 2.58 3.60
C LEU A 113 5.41 1.62 2.73
N ALA A 114 6.16 0.67 3.30
CA ALA A 114 6.85 -0.37 2.54
C ALA A 114 5.87 -1.27 1.76
N THR A 115 4.68 -1.49 2.31
CA THR A 115 3.60 -2.21 1.62
C THR A 115 3.06 -1.43 0.41
N LEU A 116 3.00 -0.11 0.52
CA LEU A 116 2.30 0.76 -0.43
C LEU A 116 3.23 1.43 -1.46
N VAL A 117 4.52 1.57 -1.16
CA VAL A 117 5.52 2.23 -2.02
C VAL A 117 5.64 1.63 -3.43
N PRO A 118 5.44 0.31 -3.67
CA PRO A 118 5.50 -0.23 -5.02
C PRO A 118 4.43 0.36 -5.96
N PHE A 119 3.37 0.94 -5.40
CA PHE A 119 2.25 1.54 -6.14
C PHE A 119 2.29 3.08 -6.21
N ALA A 120 3.28 3.72 -5.58
CA ALA A 120 3.36 5.18 -5.44
C ALA A 120 3.42 5.96 -6.77
#